data_AF-U1NDJ5-F1
#
_entry.id   AF-U1NDJ5-F1
#
_cell.length_a   1.000
_cell.length_b   1.000
_cell.length_c   1.000
_cell.angle_alpha   90.00
_cell.angle_beta   90.00
_cell.angle_gamma   90.00
#
_symmetry.space_group_name_H-M   'P 1'
#
loop_
_entity.id
_entity.type
_entity.pdbx_description
1 polymer ?
#
loop_
_entity_poly.entity_id
_entity_poly.type
_entity_poly.pdbx_seq_one_letter_code
_entity_poly.pdbx_strand_id
1 'polypeptide(L)'
;MQSTPTDLSFELPNGGSGPDPLQLDQIDADFVVMLFHRDYHCSNCQEQVRGVAARYDGFRDRNAVVVSILPEPKERAAEWAATYDLPFPVLADPDSTMADRFGQPVRFGFLGELHDLIGRMPLALIVDQRYDEPRLIYSYVGDGPSDRPTVESLLLELERNRSNTD
;
A
#
# COMPACT_ATOMS: atom_id res chain seq x y z
N MET A 1 20.89 -1.54 2.87
CA MET A 1 20.20 -2.48 1.96
C MET A 1 18.86 -2.78 2.58
N GLN A 2 17.77 -2.31 1.97
CA GLN A 2 16.44 -2.77 2.36
C GLN A 2 16.29 -4.17 1.78
N SER A 3 15.96 -5.15 2.63
CA SER A 3 15.79 -6.54 2.20
C SER A 3 14.48 -6.66 1.43
N THR A 4 14.53 -7.29 0.25
CA THR A 4 13.32 -7.70 -0.45
C THR A 4 12.57 -8.72 0.42
N PRO A 5 11.26 -8.54 0.67
CA PRO A 5 10.48 -9.52 1.42
C PRO A 5 10.47 -10.87 0.70
N THR A 6 10.78 -11.93 1.44
CA THR A 6 10.78 -13.32 0.92
C THR A 6 9.38 -13.95 0.94
N ASP A 7 8.47 -13.40 1.74
CA ASP A 7 7.09 -13.82 1.89
C ASP A 7 6.17 -12.61 1.67
N LEU A 8 5.30 -12.71 0.66
CA LEU A 8 4.37 -11.66 0.25
C LEU A 8 2.95 -11.87 0.80
N SER A 9 2.69 -13.00 1.47
CA SER A 9 1.37 -13.29 2.04
C SER A 9 1.01 -12.27 3.10
N PHE A 10 -0.28 -11.95 3.25
CA PHE A 10 -0.76 -11.15 4.37
C PHE A 10 -2.17 -11.54 4.76
N GLU A 11 -2.52 -11.24 6.00
CA GLU A 11 -3.87 -11.24 6.53
C GLU A 11 -3.96 -10.05 7.49
N LEU A 12 -4.77 -9.05 7.17
CA LEU A 12 -4.96 -7.88 8.03
C LEU A 12 -6.44 -7.52 8.17
N PRO A 13 -6.86 -6.94 9.32
CA PRO A 13 -8.18 -6.35 9.45
C PRO A 13 -8.41 -5.27 8.39
N ASN A 14 -9.59 -5.29 7.77
CA ASN A 14 -9.96 -4.36 6.70
C ASN A 14 -11.08 -3.43 7.19
N GLY A 15 -10.83 -2.13 7.14
CA GLY A 15 -11.84 -1.09 7.38
C GLY A 15 -12.48 -0.55 6.09
N GLY A 16 -11.93 -0.90 4.92
CA GLY A 16 -12.40 -0.43 3.62
C GLY A 16 -13.29 -1.41 2.88
N SER A 17 -13.26 -1.33 1.55
CA SER A 17 -14.02 -2.24 0.68
C SER A 17 -13.43 -3.66 0.72
N GLY A 18 -14.28 -4.69 0.59
CA GLY A 18 -13.86 -6.10 0.47
C GLY A 18 -13.95 -6.92 1.77
N PRO A 19 -13.42 -8.15 1.77
CA PRO A 19 -13.39 -9.04 2.93
C PRO A 19 -12.69 -8.43 4.15
N ASP A 20 -13.07 -8.91 5.34
CA ASP A 20 -12.46 -8.56 6.61
C ASP A 20 -12.38 -9.81 7.53
N PRO A 21 -11.17 -10.27 7.91
CA PRO A 21 -9.88 -9.76 7.45
C PRO A 21 -9.69 -9.99 5.93
N LEU A 22 -8.80 -9.19 5.32
CA LEU A 22 -8.42 -9.39 3.93
C LEU A 22 -7.12 -10.19 3.86
N GLN A 23 -7.12 -11.23 3.03
CA GLN A 23 -5.94 -12.01 2.67
C GLN A 23 -5.54 -11.74 1.22
N LEU A 24 -4.24 -11.88 0.90
CA LEU A 24 -3.74 -11.66 -0.46
C LEU A 24 -4.45 -12.56 -1.49
N ASP A 25 -4.65 -13.83 -1.18
CA ASP A 25 -5.24 -14.84 -2.07
C ASP A 25 -6.76 -14.67 -2.28
N GLN A 26 -7.41 -13.80 -1.50
CA GLN A 26 -8.82 -13.44 -1.67
C GLN A 26 -9.02 -12.29 -2.67
N ILE A 27 -7.94 -11.65 -3.12
CA ILE A 27 -8.00 -10.57 -4.10
C ILE A 27 -8.12 -11.19 -5.49
N ASP A 28 -9.27 -11.01 -6.13
CA ASP A 28 -9.50 -11.43 -7.52
C ASP A 28 -8.96 -10.37 -8.50
N ALA A 29 -7.63 -10.30 -8.61
CA ALA A 29 -6.93 -9.42 -9.55
C ALA A 29 -5.57 -10.01 -9.97
N ASP A 30 -5.01 -9.57 -11.10
CA ASP A 30 -3.66 -9.99 -11.52
C ASP A 30 -2.57 -9.32 -10.67
N PHE A 31 -2.83 -8.07 -10.26
CA PHE A 31 -1.86 -7.25 -9.52
C PHE A 31 -2.45 -6.66 -8.25
N VAL A 32 -1.61 -6.56 -7.23
CA VAL A 32 -1.92 -5.86 -5.98
C VAL A 32 -0.92 -4.73 -5.77
N VAL A 33 -1.43 -3.50 -5.78
CA VAL A 33 -0.65 -2.30 -5.49
C VAL A 33 -0.79 -1.99 -4.00
N MET A 34 0.29 -2.15 -3.24
CA MET A 34 0.28 -1.98 -1.79
C MET A 34 0.88 -0.62 -1.44
N LEU A 35 0.11 0.23 -0.75
CA LEU A 35 0.53 1.56 -0.32
C LEU A 35 0.64 1.60 1.21
N PHE A 36 1.87 1.52 1.71
CA PHE A 36 2.17 1.64 3.13
C PHE A 36 2.29 3.12 3.51
N HIS A 37 1.42 3.55 4.41
CA HIS A 37 1.32 4.93 4.84
C HIS A 37 2.19 5.19 6.07
N ARG A 38 2.41 6.48 6.34
CA ARG A 38 3.19 6.92 7.49
C ARG A 38 2.37 6.98 8.77
N ASP A 39 1.18 7.56 8.63
CA ASP A 39 0.22 7.96 9.67
C ASP A 39 -1.05 8.48 8.94
N TYR A 40 -2.22 8.42 9.59
CA TYR A 40 -3.51 8.89 9.06
C TYR A 40 -3.64 10.43 9.00
N HIS A 41 -2.93 11.17 9.87
CA HIS A 41 -2.94 12.64 9.88
C HIS A 41 -2.08 13.29 8.80
N CYS A 42 -1.28 12.51 8.08
CA CYS A 42 -0.35 13.05 7.09
C CYS A 42 -1.12 13.58 5.86
N SER A 43 -1.07 14.90 5.63
CA SER A 43 -1.68 15.56 4.47
C SER A 43 -1.30 14.90 3.14
N ASN A 44 -0.03 14.54 2.99
CA ASN A 44 0.47 13.87 1.78
C ASN A 44 -0.18 12.48 1.61
N CYS A 45 -0.45 11.73 2.69
CA CYS A 45 -1.15 10.42 2.62
C CYS A 45 -2.58 10.60 2.15
N GLN A 46 -3.25 11.65 2.62
CA GLN A 46 -4.59 12.02 2.19
C GLN A 46 -4.60 12.41 0.70
N GLU A 47 -3.64 13.20 0.23
CA GLU A 47 -3.50 13.56 -1.18
C GLU A 47 -3.27 12.33 -2.07
N GLN A 48 -2.41 11.40 -1.63
CA GLN A 48 -2.13 10.18 -2.37
C GLN A 48 -3.38 9.31 -2.54
N VAL A 49 -4.12 9.04 -1.46
CA VAL A 49 -5.32 8.19 -1.55
C VAL A 49 -6.46 8.84 -2.33
N ARG A 50 -6.64 10.17 -2.21
CA ARG A 50 -7.57 10.92 -3.07
C ARG A 50 -7.17 10.81 -4.54
N GLY A 51 -5.88 10.94 -4.85
CA GLY A 51 -5.35 10.82 -6.21
C GLY A 51 -5.58 9.44 -6.81
N VAL A 52 -5.38 8.38 -6.01
CA VAL A 52 -5.67 7.00 -6.40
C VAL A 52 -7.16 6.79 -6.59
N ALA A 53 -8.00 7.19 -5.64
CA ALA A 53 -9.45 7.04 -5.71
C ALA A 53 -10.03 7.71 -6.96
N ALA A 54 -9.59 8.93 -7.28
CA ALA A 54 -10.00 9.66 -8.48
C ALA A 54 -9.63 9.00 -9.81
N ARG A 55 -8.68 8.05 -9.80
CA ARG A 55 -8.18 7.35 -10.99
C ARG A 55 -8.29 5.83 -10.86
N TYR A 56 -9.13 5.35 -9.94
CA TYR A 56 -9.17 3.94 -9.58
C TYR A 56 -9.60 3.04 -10.74
N ASP A 57 -10.43 3.55 -11.66
CA ASP A 57 -10.78 2.84 -12.90
C ASP A 57 -9.54 2.43 -13.71
N GLY A 58 -8.49 3.27 -13.76
CA GLY A 58 -7.26 2.94 -14.49
C GLY A 58 -6.47 1.77 -13.90
N PHE A 59 -6.60 1.52 -12.60
CA PHE A 59 -6.06 0.32 -11.94
C PHE A 59 -6.93 -0.90 -12.28
N ARG A 60 -8.26 -0.76 -12.21
CA ARG A 60 -9.20 -1.84 -12.55
C ARG A 60 -9.08 -2.29 -14.02
N ASP A 61 -8.92 -1.36 -14.96
CA ASP A 61 -8.65 -1.64 -16.37
C ASP A 61 -7.35 -2.44 -16.59
N ARG A 62 -6.45 -2.40 -15.60
CA ARG A 62 -5.18 -3.14 -15.54
C ARG A 62 -5.25 -4.43 -14.74
N ASN A 63 -6.46 -4.85 -14.36
CA ASN A 63 -6.68 -6.00 -13.50
C ASN A 63 -5.87 -5.86 -12.19
N ALA A 64 -5.90 -4.67 -11.60
CA ALA A 64 -5.15 -4.35 -10.39
C ALA A 64 -6.06 -3.82 -9.28
N VAL A 65 -5.83 -4.27 -8.05
CA VAL A 65 -6.43 -3.74 -6.83
C VAL A 65 -5.38 -2.94 -6.06
N VAL A 66 -5.75 -1.73 -5.63
CA VAL A 66 -4.93 -0.94 -4.71
C VAL A 66 -5.35 -1.27 -3.29
N VAL A 67 -4.39 -1.44 -2.39
CA VAL A 67 -4.62 -1.68 -0.96
C VAL A 67 -3.84 -0.61 -0.21
N SER A 68 -4.51 0.15 0.65
CA SER A 68 -3.86 1.07 1.58
C SER A 68 -3.61 0.40 2.93
N ILE A 69 -2.41 0.51 3.48
CA ILE A 69 -2.04 -0.07 4.78
C ILE A 69 -1.66 1.05 5.74
N LEU A 70 -2.37 1.16 6.86
CA LEU A 70 -2.18 2.18 7.88
C LEU A 70 -1.56 1.56 9.15
N PRO A 71 -0.60 2.23 9.82
CA PRO A 71 -0.09 1.83 11.13
C PRO A 71 -1.08 2.24 12.25
N GLU A 72 -2.35 1.92 12.06
CA GLU A 72 -3.47 2.41 12.87
C GLU A 72 -4.46 1.26 13.15
N PRO A 73 -5.30 1.37 14.19
CA PRO A 73 -6.34 0.38 14.45
C PRO A 73 -7.42 0.39 13.35
N LYS A 74 -8.16 -0.71 13.27
CA LYS A 74 -9.20 -0.92 12.25
C LYS A 74 -10.25 0.17 12.22
N GLU A 75 -10.65 0.69 13.37
CA GLU A 75 -11.65 1.76 13.48
C GLU A 75 -11.19 3.01 12.72
N ARG A 76 -9.89 3.31 12.79
CA ARG A 76 -9.29 4.42 12.05
C ARG A 76 -9.26 4.13 10.55
N ALA A 77 -8.89 2.92 10.16
CA ALA A 77 -8.93 2.50 8.75
C ALA A 77 -10.34 2.66 8.15
N ALA A 78 -11.38 2.28 8.91
CA ALA A 78 -12.76 2.44 8.50
C ALA A 78 -13.19 3.91 8.41
N GLU A 79 -12.84 4.73 9.41
CA GLU A 79 -13.06 6.18 9.36
C GLU A 79 -12.40 6.81 8.13
N TRP A 80 -11.17 6.41 7.81
CA TRP A 80 -10.42 6.89 6.66
C TRP A 80 -11.09 6.48 5.35
N ALA A 81 -11.44 5.20 5.19
CA ALA A 81 -12.15 4.71 4.03
C ALA A 81 -13.46 5.49 3.77
N ALA A 82 -14.25 5.73 4.81
CA ALA A 82 -15.49 6.49 4.73
C ALA A 82 -15.26 7.98 4.45
N THR A 83 -14.28 8.62 5.09
CA THR A 83 -14.01 10.06 4.95
C THR A 83 -13.61 10.46 3.53
N TYR A 84 -12.92 9.56 2.83
CA TYR A 84 -12.40 9.82 1.49
C TYR A 84 -13.13 9.02 0.40
N ASP A 85 -14.26 8.37 0.73
CA ASP A 85 -15.04 7.52 -0.18
C ASP A 85 -14.16 6.54 -0.97
N LEU A 86 -13.23 5.85 -0.28
CA LEU A 86 -12.21 5.04 -0.94
C LEU A 86 -12.82 3.76 -1.54
N PRO A 87 -12.71 3.54 -2.86
CA PRO A 87 -13.34 2.41 -3.54
C PRO A 87 -12.54 1.10 -3.43
N PHE A 88 -11.63 1.01 -2.45
CA PHE A 88 -10.65 -0.06 -2.34
C PHE A 88 -10.36 -0.41 -0.86
N PRO A 89 -9.71 -1.56 -0.58
CA PRO A 89 -9.39 -1.96 0.79
C PRO A 89 -8.49 -0.98 1.55
N VAL A 90 -8.75 -0.84 2.85
CA VAL A 90 -7.93 -0.05 3.77
C VAL A 90 -7.64 -0.92 4.99
N LEU A 91 -6.41 -1.41 5.07
CA LEU A 91 -5.95 -2.37 6.05
C LEU A 91 -5.31 -1.69 7.26
N ALA A 92 -5.56 -2.27 8.43
CA ALA A 92 -4.98 -1.85 9.69
C ALA A 92 -3.80 -2.76 10.06
N ASP A 93 -2.62 -2.16 10.25
CA ASP A 93 -1.39 -2.81 10.73
C ASP A 93 -0.92 -2.11 12.02
N PRO A 94 -1.69 -2.18 13.12
CA PRO A 94 -1.46 -1.38 14.33
C PRO A 94 -0.09 -1.65 14.97
N ASP A 95 0.39 -2.90 14.87
CA ASP A 95 1.71 -3.30 15.38
C ASP A 95 2.83 -3.07 14.35
N SER A 96 2.49 -2.56 13.16
CA SER A 96 3.40 -2.35 12.03
C SER A 96 4.24 -3.58 11.62
N THR A 97 3.75 -4.79 11.94
CA THR A 97 4.50 -6.03 11.71
C THR A 97 4.60 -6.31 10.22
N MET A 98 3.56 -5.97 9.47
CA MET A 98 3.58 -6.11 8.02
C MET A 98 4.51 -5.06 7.40
N ALA A 99 4.40 -3.79 7.79
CA ALA A 99 5.31 -2.74 7.37
C ALA A 99 6.79 -3.10 7.58
N ASP A 100 7.14 -3.67 8.73
CA ASP A 100 8.51 -4.09 9.04
C ASP A 100 8.97 -5.27 8.18
N ARG A 101 8.12 -6.29 8.00
CA ARG A 101 8.43 -7.44 7.12
C ARG A 101 8.66 -7.01 5.67
N PHE A 102 7.88 -6.05 5.19
CA PHE A 102 7.98 -5.50 3.84
C PHE A 102 9.07 -4.41 3.70
N GLY A 103 9.79 -4.08 4.79
CA GLY A 103 10.97 -3.23 4.75
C GLY A 103 10.68 -1.73 4.72
N GLN A 104 9.52 -1.29 5.20
CA GLN A 104 9.18 0.14 5.27
C GLN A 104 10.17 0.87 6.20
N PRO A 105 10.93 1.87 5.71
CA PRO A 105 11.93 2.53 6.54
C PRO A 105 11.31 3.37 7.64
N VAL A 106 12.00 3.50 8.77
CA VAL A 106 11.68 4.44 9.84
C VAL A 106 12.83 5.43 9.98
N ARG A 107 12.55 6.74 9.90
CA ARG A 107 13.58 7.76 10.16
C ARG A 107 13.92 7.81 11.65
N PHE A 108 15.21 7.85 11.97
CA PHE A 108 15.79 8.02 13.32
C PHE A 108 15.51 6.93 14.39
N GLY A 109 14.85 5.82 14.05
CA GLY A 109 14.64 4.69 14.98
C GLY A 109 13.89 5.06 16.28
N PHE A 110 14.14 4.32 17.38
CA PHE A 110 13.48 4.49 18.70
C PHE A 110 13.64 5.90 19.32
N LEU A 111 14.60 6.71 18.88
CA LEU A 111 14.84 8.07 19.38
C LEU A 111 13.87 9.13 18.80
N GLY A 112 12.85 8.68 18.07
CA GLY A 112 12.14 9.51 17.10
C GLY A 112 10.67 9.85 17.38
N GLU A 113 10.01 9.35 18.41
CA GLU A 113 8.55 9.48 18.61
C GLU A 113 8.00 10.92 18.81
N LEU A 114 8.82 11.97 18.66
CA LEU A 114 8.51 13.34 19.11
C LEU A 114 8.15 14.37 18.01
N HIS A 115 8.09 14.04 16.71
CA HIS A 115 7.76 15.04 15.67
C HIS A 115 7.24 14.46 14.34
N ASP A 116 6.37 15.16 13.59
CA ASP A 116 5.83 14.77 12.25
C ASP A 116 6.90 14.47 11.17
N LEU A 117 8.13 14.95 11.40
CA LEU A 117 9.32 14.72 10.57
C LEU A 117 10.01 13.38 10.87
N ILE A 118 9.50 12.65 11.86
CA ILE A 118 10.05 11.43 12.39
C ILE A 118 8.96 10.37 12.35
N GLY A 119 9.26 9.20 11.82
CA GLY A 119 8.26 8.16 11.57
C GLY A 119 8.57 7.38 10.30
N ARG A 120 7.63 6.51 9.93
CA ARG A 120 7.74 5.65 8.74
C ARG A 120 7.88 6.48 7.46
N MET A 121 8.61 5.98 6.48
CA MET A 121 8.68 6.54 5.13
C MET A 121 7.63 5.86 4.24
N PRO A 122 7.11 6.54 3.20
CA PRO A 122 6.21 5.90 2.25
C PRO A 122 6.87 4.69 1.59
N LEU A 123 6.12 3.61 1.44
CA LEU A 123 6.52 2.43 0.68
C LEU A 123 5.38 2.05 -0.26
N ALA A 124 5.68 1.89 -1.54
CA ALA A 124 4.73 1.42 -2.53
C ALA A 124 5.29 0.18 -3.22
N LEU A 125 4.50 -0.87 -3.28
CA LEU A 125 4.88 -2.15 -3.88
C LEU A 125 3.84 -2.55 -4.92
N ILE A 126 4.26 -3.32 -5.93
CA ILE A 126 3.34 -4.02 -6.82
C ILE A 126 3.69 -5.50 -6.81
N VAL A 127 2.71 -6.31 -6.43
CA VAL A 127 2.77 -7.77 -6.45
C VAL A 127 2.01 -8.27 -7.68
N ASP A 128 2.61 -9.19 -8.41
CA ASP A 128 2.00 -9.95 -9.50
C ASP A 128 1.64 -11.34 -8.96
N GLN A 129 0.35 -11.66 -8.93
CA GLN A 129 -0.18 -12.91 -8.36
C GLN A 129 -0.65 -13.91 -9.42
N ARG A 130 -0.30 -13.69 -10.69
CA ARG A 130 -0.66 -14.60 -11.80
C ARG A 130 0.11 -15.93 -11.81
N TYR A 131 1.11 -16.07 -10.94
CA TYR A 131 1.95 -17.26 -10.82
C TYR A 131 1.59 -18.05 -9.56
N ASP A 132 1.97 -19.33 -9.50
CA ASP A 132 1.78 -20.19 -8.32
C ASP A 132 2.34 -19.57 -7.02
N GLU A 133 3.45 -18.83 -7.15
CA GLU A 133 4.01 -17.99 -6.08
C GLU A 133 3.96 -16.51 -6.50
N PRO A 134 3.35 -15.63 -5.70
CA PRO A 134 3.30 -14.19 -6.00
C PRO A 134 4.70 -13.59 -6.12
N ARG A 135 4.86 -12.61 -7.01
CA ARG A 135 6.15 -11.97 -7.30
C ARG A 135 6.11 -10.47 -7.04
N LEU A 136 7.12 -9.96 -6.35
CA LEU A 136 7.32 -8.53 -6.23
C LEU A 136 7.94 -7.99 -7.52
N ILE A 137 7.17 -7.22 -8.30
CA ILE A 137 7.59 -6.69 -9.61
C ILE A 137 7.97 -5.21 -9.56
N TYR A 138 7.58 -4.50 -8.49
CA TYR A 138 7.94 -3.11 -8.27
C TYR A 138 8.07 -2.79 -6.79
N SER A 139 9.07 -1.98 -6.43
CA SER A 139 9.25 -1.41 -5.10
C SER A 139 9.72 0.04 -5.20
N TYR A 140 9.01 0.93 -4.53
CA TYR A 140 9.38 2.32 -4.35
C TYR A 140 9.47 2.63 -2.87
N VAL A 141 10.66 3.03 -2.44
CA VAL A 141 10.90 3.39 -1.05
C VAL A 141 11.21 4.88 -0.98
N GLY A 142 10.32 5.63 -0.34
CA GLY A 142 10.46 7.07 -0.22
C GLY A 142 11.64 7.48 0.65
N ASP A 143 12.37 8.50 0.22
CA ASP A 143 13.44 9.16 0.99
C ASP A 143 12.93 10.34 1.83
N GLY A 144 11.63 10.64 1.75
CA GLY A 144 11.01 11.86 2.27
C GLY A 144 9.51 11.67 2.55
N PRO A 145 8.90 12.47 3.45
CA PRO A 145 7.46 12.40 3.69
C PRO A 145 6.60 12.63 2.44
N SER A 146 7.08 13.42 1.48
CA SER A 146 6.42 13.69 0.19
C SER A 146 6.96 12.81 -0.95
N ASP A 147 8.01 12.04 -0.72
CA ASP A 147 8.65 11.25 -1.77
C ASP A 147 7.90 9.94 -1.99
N ARG A 148 7.11 9.90 -3.06
CA ARG A 148 6.12 8.84 -3.35
C ARG A 148 5.95 8.72 -4.86
N PRO A 149 5.64 7.53 -5.38
CA PRO A 149 5.32 7.40 -6.79
C PRO A 149 4.01 8.14 -7.09
N THR A 150 3.96 8.75 -8.28
CA THR A 150 2.71 9.31 -8.79
C THR A 150 1.76 8.19 -9.20
N VAL A 151 0.46 8.50 -9.29
CA VAL A 151 -0.53 7.56 -9.82
C VAL A 151 -0.18 7.14 -11.26
N GLU A 152 0.28 8.08 -12.08
CA GLU A 152 0.71 7.81 -13.46
C GLU A 152 1.89 6.84 -13.51
N SER A 153 2.86 7.00 -12.61
CA SER A 153 3.99 6.07 -12.49
C SER A 153 3.52 4.66 -12.12
N LEU A 154 2.62 4.51 -11.16
CA LEU A 154 2.08 3.20 -10.77
C LEU A 154 1.33 2.52 -11.93
N LEU A 155 0.50 3.28 -12.66
CA LEU A 155 -0.23 2.77 -13.82
C LEU A 155 0.72 2.35 -14.95
N LEU A 156 1.81 3.09 -15.17
CA LEU A 156 2.82 2.75 -16.17
C LEU A 156 3.56 1.46 -15.82
N GLU A 157 3.86 1.23 -14.54
CA GLU A 157 4.49 -0.03 -14.10
C GLU A 157 3.57 -1.23 -14.28
N LEU A 158 2.27 -1.08 -13.98
CA LEU A 158 1.27 -2.10 -14.27
C LEU A 158 1.21 -2.42 -15.78
N GLU A 159 1.19 -1.39 -16.64
CA GLU A 159 1.18 -1.56 -18.10
C GLU A 159 2.39 -2.35 -18.62
N ARG A 160 3.59 -2.01 -18.12
CA ARG A 160 4.84 -2.67 -18.50
C ARG A 160 4.82 -4.15 -18.13
N ASN A 161 4.31 -4.51 -16.96
CA ASN A 161 4.32 -5.88 -16.46
C ASN A 161 3.15 -6.73 -16.98
N ARG A 162 2.05 -6.10 -17.43
CA ARG A 162 1.00 -6.79 -18.21
C ARG A 162 1.53 -7.33 -19.53
N SER A 163 2.30 -6.51 -20.25
CA SER A 163 2.83 -6.85 -21.57
C SER A 163 3.91 -7.95 -21.54
N ASN A 164 4.47 -8.27 -20.37
CA ASN A 164 5.53 -9.28 -20.21
C ASN A 164 5.01 -10.73 -20.10
N THR A 165 3.74 -10.96 -20.45
CA THR A 165 3.07 -12.27 -20.36
C THR A 165 2.71 -12.85 -21.74
N ASP A 166 2.96 -12.08 -22.81
CA ASP A 166 2.92 -12.54 -24.20
C ASP A 166 4.31 -13.06 -24.65
#